data_AF-A0A321M0D1-F1
#
_entry.id   AF-A0A321M0D1-F1
#
_cell.length_a   1.000
_cell.length_b   1.000
_cell.length_c   1.000
_cell.angle_alpha   90.00
_cell.angle_beta   90.00
_cell.angle_gamma   90.00
#
_symmetry.space_group_name_H-M   'P 1'
#
loop_
_entity.id
_entity.type
_entity.pdbx_description
1 polymer ?
#
loop_
_entity_poly.entity_id
_entity_poly.type
_entity_poly.pdbx_seq_one_letter_code
_entity_poly.pdbx_strand_id
1 'polypeptide(L)'
;MRQAGLLPNPRLIFQSENLRTTNFNYGQNADTFLYASPAIETSGRRGARIDLAKSAAGRMRLEEQQLRRDVALQVAQAYWNAVTTEAVFTRYKENAEYFRQIVEYHEARLREGKAAEVDVIRVRLEGQRLAAAADNAKLDAEKARLELARNIGSGSYDWQLTEDLTRLESPAQSTMTRPQQESRGSWQHSSSYKPEAH
;
A
#
# COMPACT_ATOMS: atom_id res chain seq x y z
N MET A 1 -0.49 -6.15 28.53
CA MET A 1 -1.79 -5.92 29.21
C MET A 1 -1.74 -6.08 30.75
N ARG A 2 -0.58 -6.11 31.43
CA ARG A 2 -0.51 -6.52 32.85
C ARG A 2 -0.11 -5.44 33.87
N GLN A 3 -0.20 -4.15 33.53
CA GLN A 3 0.26 -3.08 34.44
C GLN A 3 -0.75 -1.94 34.68
N ALA A 4 -1.97 -2.03 34.13
CA ALA A 4 -2.98 -0.98 34.30
C ALA A 4 -3.86 -1.12 35.56
N GLY A 5 -3.77 -2.26 36.26
CA GLY A 5 -4.61 -2.58 37.43
C GLY A 5 -3.86 -2.69 38.77
N LEU A 6 -2.57 -2.36 38.85
CA LEU A 6 -1.85 -2.44 40.12
C LEU A 6 -2.36 -1.39 41.10
N LEU A 7 -2.52 -1.80 42.37
CA LEU A 7 -2.65 -0.89 43.51
C LEU A 7 -1.47 0.12 43.50
N PRO A 8 -1.63 1.31 44.11
CA PRO A 8 -0.51 2.26 44.24
C PRO A 8 0.71 1.48 44.73
N ASN A 9 1.87 1.64 44.09
CA ASN A 9 3.09 1.04 44.59
C ASN A 9 3.57 1.91 45.76
N PRO A 10 3.21 1.60 47.02
CA PRO A 10 3.57 2.50 48.10
C PRO A 10 5.08 2.45 48.25
N ARG A 11 5.71 3.61 48.41
CA ARG A 11 7.13 3.61 48.76
C ARG A 11 7.21 3.31 50.26
N LEU A 12 7.79 2.16 50.58
CA LEU A 12 8.19 1.81 51.94
C LEU A 12 9.62 2.29 52.15
N ILE A 13 9.82 3.16 53.13
CA ILE A 13 11.14 3.69 53.48
C ILE A 13 11.43 3.21 54.90
N PHE A 14 12.49 2.43 55.04
CA PHE A 14 13.04 2.04 56.33
C PHE A 14 14.24 2.93 56.61
N GLN A 15 14.23 3.62 57.74
CA GLN A 15 15.28 4.55 58.12
C GLN A 15 15.66 4.29 59.58
N SER A 16 16.95 4.16 59.85
CA SER A 16 17.48 4.05 61.20
C SER A 16 18.49 5.16 61.41
N GLU A 17 18.26 6.00 62.41
CA GLU A 17 19.10 7.15 62.71
C GLU A 17 19.71 7.03 64.11
N ASN A 18 20.92 7.58 64.25
CA ASN A 18 21.67 7.62 65.50
C ASN A 18 22.04 9.07 65.82
N LEU A 19 21.52 9.62 66.91
CA LEU A 19 21.78 11.01 67.31
C LEU A 19 22.97 11.16 68.29
N ARG A 20 23.74 10.09 68.57
CA ARG A 20 24.88 10.10 69.53
C ARG A 20 26.20 9.66 68.90
N THR A 21 27.26 10.43 69.15
CA THR A 21 28.60 10.24 68.55
C THR A 21 29.57 9.38 69.38
N THR A 22 29.23 8.98 70.62
CA THR A 22 30.10 8.15 71.49
C THR A 22 29.31 7.20 72.40
N ASN A 23 29.87 6.01 72.65
CA ASN A 23 29.30 4.86 73.39
C ASN A 23 28.00 4.29 72.79
N PHE A 24 28.11 3.68 71.61
CA PHE A 24 26.99 3.13 70.85
C PHE A 24 26.58 1.72 71.32
N ASN A 25 25.33 1.56 71.74
CA ASN A 25 24.65 0.27 71.86
C ASN A 25 23.46 0.25 70.89
N TYR A 26 23.52 -0.61 69.88
CA TYR A 26 22.52 -0.71 68.81
C TYR A 26 21.09 -0.97 69.34
N GLY A 27 20.96 -1.68 70.46
CA GLY A 27 19.64 -2.05 71.01
C GLY A 27 18.95 -0.96 71.83
N GLN A 28 19.63 0.12 72.19
CA GLN A 28 19.08 1.17 73.07
C GLN A 28 19.18 2.59 72.49
N ASN A 29 20.03 2.80 71.48
CA ASN A 29 20.42 4.14 71.02
C ASN A 29 20.11 4.41 69.53
N ALA A 30 19.46 3.48 68.83
CA ALA A 30 19.07 3.62 67.43
C ALA A 30 17.56 3.85 67.32
N ASP A 31 17.16 4.99 66.74
CA ASP A 31 15.76 5.25 66.42
C ASP A 31 15.46 4.63 65.05
N THR A 32 14.40 3.82 64.97
CA THR A 32 14.01 3.12 63.74
C THR A 32 12.63 3.58 63.28
N PHE A 33 12.54 4.02 62.04
CA PHE A 33 11.34 4.53 61.40
C PHE A 33 10.98 3.70 60.18
N LEU A 34 9.70 3.41 60.04
CA LEU A 34 9.12 2.81 58.84
C LEU A 34 8.05 3.76 58.29
N TYR A 35 8.32 4.34 57.12
CA TYR A 35 7.39 5.22 56.43
C TYR A 35 6.73 4.49 55.27
N ALA A 36 5.41 4.60 55.16
CA ALA A 36 4.67 4.20 53.98
C ALA A 36 4.06 5.44 53.32
N SER A 37 4.44 5.72 52.07
CA SER A 37 3.90 6.85 51.30
C SER A 37 3.01 6.36 50.16
N PRO A 38 1.68 6.24 50.37
CA PRO A 38 0.74 5.99 49.29
C PRO A 38 0.53 7.29 48.51
N ALA A 39 0.68 7.26 47.19
CA ALA A 39 0.29 8.37 46.34
C ALA A 39 -1.25 8.45 46.27
N ILE A 40 -1.85 9.38 46.99
CA ILE A 40 -3.31 9.65 46.94
C ILE A 40 -3.56 10.67 45.82
N GLU A 41 -4.02 10.21 44.67
CA GLU A 41 -4.36 11.08 43.53
C GLU A 41 -5.85 11.43 43.53
N THR A 42 -6.22 12.61 44.02
CA THR A 42 -7.62 13.09 44.11
C THR A 42 -8.14 13.76 42.83
N SER A 43 -7.27 14.11 41.88
CA SER A 43 -7.59 14.99 40.75
C SER A 43 -7.87 14.26 39.42
N GLY A 44 -8.12 12.95 39.42
CA GLY A 44 -8.37 12.17 38.20
C GLY A 44 -7.16 11.97 37.26
N ARG A 45 -5.97 12.48 37.61
CA ARG A 45 -4.75 12.41 36.79
C ARG A 45 -4.38 10.98 36.38
N ARG A 46 -4.55 10.00 37.27
CA ARG A 46 -4.37 8.57 36.95
C ARG A 46 -5.34 8.07 35.89
N GLY A 47 -6.62 8.43 35.98
CA GLY A 47 -7.63 8.06 34.99
C GLY A 47 -7.25 8.57 33.61
N ALA A 48 -6.88 9.85 33.52
CA ALA A 48 -6.38 10.45 32.29
C ALA A 48 -5.13 9.73 31.73
N ARG A 49 -4.17 9.32 32.58
CA ARG A 49 -3.01 8.53 32.15
C ARG A 49 -3.39 7.13 31.63
N ILE A 50 -4.36 6.47 32.25
CA ILE A 50 -4.87 5.16 31.80
C ILE A 50 -5.60 5.30 30.47
N ASP A 51 -6.47 6.30 30.33
CA ASP A 51 -7.23 6.54 29.11
C ASP A 51 -6.34 6.97 27.95
N LEU A 52 -5.31 7.78 28.23
CA LEU A 52 -4.24 8.07 27.26
C LEU A 52 -3.50 6.80 26.84
N ALA A 53 -3.09 5.94 27.79
CA ALA A 53 -2.40 4.69 27.48
C ALA A 53 -3.29 3.71 26.68
N LYS A 54 -4.58 3.61 27.01
CA LYS A 54 -5.56 2.82 26.24
C LYS A 54 -5.73 3.35 24.83
N SER A 55 -5.83 4.67 24.67
CA SER A 55 -5.97 5.33 23.37
C SER A 55 -4.72 5.12 22.51
N ALA A 56 -3.52 5.26 23.10
CA ALA A 56 -2.26 4.96 22.44
C ALA A 56 -2.18 3.50 21.98
N ALA A 57 -2.55 2.55 22.85
CA ALA A 57 -2.60 1.13 22.47
C ALA A 57 -3.64 0.85 21.37
N GLY A 58 -4.79 1.54 21.39
CA GLY A 58 -5.79 1.47 20.33
C GLY A 58 -5.26 1.98 18.99
N ARG A 59 -4.58 3.12 18.98
CA ARG A 59 -3.90 3.67 17.81
C ARG A 59 -2.87 2.72 17.22
N MET A 60 -1.99 2.16 18.06
CA MET A 60 -0.97 1.20 17.61
C MET A 60 -1.58 -0.03 16.92
N ARG A 61 -2.73 -0.53 17.39
CA ARG A 61 -3.44 -1.64 16.70
C ARG A 61 -4.01 -1.23 15.36
N LEU A 62 -4.54 -0.01 15.24
CA LEU A 62 -5.05 0.50 13.97
C LEU A 62 -3.91 0.73 12.97
N GLU A 63 -2.79 1.28 13.42
CA GLU A 63 -1.57 1.45 12.62
C GLU A 63 -1.03 0.09 12.13
N GLU A 64 -1.03 -0.94 12.98
CA GLU A 64 -0.68 -2.30 12.58
C GLU A 64 -1.63 -2.87 11.51
N GLN A 65 -2.95 -2.70 11.69
CA GLN A 65 -3.94 -3.16 10.70
C GLN A 65 -3.80 -2.42 9.37
N GLN A 66 -3.51 -1.12 9.43
CA GLN A 66 -3.25 -0.30 8.24
C GLN A 66 -2.02 -0.82 7.50
N LEU A 67 -0.90 -1.00 8.21
CA LEU A 67 0.33 -1.52 7.62
C LEU A 67 0.13 -2.88 6.95
N ARG A 68 -0.62 -3.79 7.58
CA ARG A 68 -0.95 -5.10 6.99
C ARG A 68 -1.73 -4.96 5.67
N ARG A 69 -2.68 -4.03 5.60
CA ARG A 69 -3.45 -3.74 4.38
C ARG A 69 -2.59 -3.10 3.31
N ASP A 70 -1.72 -2.19 3.68
CA ASP A 70 -0.81 -1.51 2.75
C ASP A 70 0.15 -2.52 2.10
N VAL A 71 0.72 -3.43 2.89
CA VAL A 71 1.57 -4.52 2.37
C VAL A 71 0.77 -5.43 1.43
N ALA A 72 -0.44 -5.83 1.81
CA ALA A 72 -1.28 -6.68 0.97
C ALA A 72 -1.61 -5.99 -0.38
N LEU A 73 -1.91 -4.68 -0.36
CA LEU A 73 -2.17 -3.90 -1.56
C LEU A 73 -0.92 -3.79 -2.45
N GLN A 74 0.25 -3.51 -1.86
CA GLN A 74 1.52 -3.42 -2.60
C GLN A 74 1.85 -4.74 -3.29
N VAL A 75 1.70 -5.87 -2.59
CA VAL A 75 1.91 -7.21 -3.17
C VAL A 75 0.91 -7.47 -4.31
N ALA A 76 -0.37 -7.15 -4.11
CA ALA A 76 -1.38 -7.34 -5.14
C ALA A 76 -1.10 -6.50 -6.39
N GLN A 77 -0.71 -5.23 -6.24
CA GLN A 77 -0.35 -4.36 -7.35
C GLN A 77 0.87 -4.88 -8.11
N ALA A 78 1.92 -5.27 -7.39
CA ALA A 78 3.13 -5.83 -7.99
C ALA A 78 2.84 -7.16 -8.72
N TYR A 79 1.95 -7.98 -8.17
CA TYR A 79 1.52 -9.23 -8.80
C TYR A 79 0.84 -8.96 -10.13
N TRP A 80 -0.18 -8.10 -10.14
CA TRP A 80 -0.89 -7.77 -11.37
C TRP A 80 -0.01 -7.09 -12.41
N ASN A 81 0.94 -6.24 -12.00
CA ASN A 81 1.93 -5.66 -12.90
C ASN A 81 2.83 -6.74 -13.53
N ALA A 82 3.31 -7.71 -12.76
CA ALA A 82 4.10 -8.82 -13.28
C ALA A 82 3.30 -9.67 -14.27
N VAL A 83 2.03 -9.97 -13.97
CA VAL A 83 1.14 -10.72 -14.87
C VAL A 83 0.91 -9.97 -16.19
N THR A 84 0.62 -8.67 -16.14
CA THR A 84 0.32 -7.89 -17.34
C THR A 84 1.54 -7.70 -18.24
N THR A 85 2.69 -7.37 -17.67
CA THR A 85 3.95 -7.22 -18.41
C THR A 85 4.40 -8.54 -19.06
N GLU A 86 4.25 -9.68 -18.38
CA GLU A 86 4.52 -11.00 -18.96
C GLU A 86 3.63 -11.31 -20.18
N ALA A 87 2.34 -10.97 -20.08
CA ALA A 87 1.41 -11.13 -21.20
C ALA A 87 1.78 -10.22 -22.37
N VAL A 88 2.14 -8.96 -22.09
CA VAL A 88 2.62 -8.02 -23.11
C VAL A 88 3.88 -8.54 -23.80
N PHE A 89 4.86 -9.03 -23.04
CA PHE A 89 6.06 -9.68 -23.58
C PHE A 89 5.71 -10.84 -24.50
N THR A 90 4.82 -11.74 -24.06
CA THR A 90 4.38 -12.89 -24.85
C THR A 90 3.81 -12.44 -26.20
N ARG A 91 2.98 -11.39 -26.22
CA ARG A 91 2.41 -10.85 -27.47
C ARG A 91 3.44 -10.22 -28.39
N TYR A 92 4.37 -9.42 -27.86
CA TYR A 92 5.43 -8.85 -28.69
C TYR A 92 6.37 -9.92 -29.24
N LYS A 93 6.68 -10.96 -28.45
CA LYS A 93 7.46 -12.11 -28.89
C LYS A 93 6.78 -12.84 -30.05
N GLU A 94 5.50 -13.16 -29.91
CA GLU A 94 4.69 -13.78 -30.99
C GLU A 94 4.70 -12.91 -32.25
N ASN A 95 4.47 -11.59 -32.12
CA ASN A 95 4.51 -10.66 -33.25
C ASN A 95 5.88 -10.64 -33.95
N ALA A 96 6.98 -10.60 -33.19
CA ALA A 96 8.32 -10.63 -33.74
C ALA A 96 8.64 -11.98 -34.43
N GLU A 97 8.17 -13.10 -33.88
CA GLU A 97 8.28 -14.43 -34.48
C GLU A 97 7.51 -14.53 -35.79
N TYR A 98 6.26 -14.06 -35.85
CA TYR A 98 5.48 -14.05 -37.08
C TYR A 98 6.09 -13.13 -38.13
N PHE A 99 6.52 -11.93 -37.74
CA PHE A 99 7.07 -10.98 -38.70
C PHE A 99 8.41 -11.44 -39.28
N ARG A 100 9.19 -12.24 -38.54
CA ARG A 100 10.40 -12.88 -39.06
C ARG A 100 10.12 -13.74 -40.29
N GLN A 101 9.00 -14.47 -40.30
CA GLN A 101 8.58 -15.25 -41.47
C GLN A 101 8.25 -14.36 -42.67
N ILE A 102 7.69 -13.18 -42.42
CA ILE A 102 7.45 -12.16 -43.46
C ILE A 102 8.78 -11.67 -44.04
N VAL A 103 9.77 -11.36 -43.19
CA VAL A 103 11.12 -10.99 -43.65
C VAL A 103 11.72 -12.09 -44.53
N GLU A 104 11.72 -13.34 -44.06
CA GLU A 104 12.25 -14.49 -44.79
C GLU A 104 11.57 -14.69 -46.16
N TYR A 105 10.24 -14.53 -46.23
CA TYR A 105 9.48 -14.60 -47.47
C TYR A 105 9.89 -13.50 -48.47
N HIS A 106 10.02 -12.26 -48.01
CA HIS A 106 10.45 -11.15 -48.86
C HIS A 106 11.89 -11.30 -49.34
N GLU A 107 12.78 -11.83 -48.50
CA GLU A 107 14.16 -12.15 -48.88
C GLU A 107 14.25 -13.27 -49.91
N ALA A 108 13.41 -14.31 -49.80
CA ALA A 108 13.32 -15.35 -50.82
C ALA A 108 12.88 -14.76 -52.18
N ARG A 109 11.84 -13.91 -52.19
CA ARG A 109 11.38 -13.25 -53.41
C ARG A 109 12.41 -12.32 -54.04
N LEU A 110 13.22 -11.63 -53.24
CA LEU A 110 14.32 -10.82 -53.77
C LEU A 110 15.38 -11.68 -54.45
N ARG A 111 15.75 -12.83 -53.86
CA ARG A 111 16.70 -13.78 -54.48
C ARG A 111 16.18 -14.34 -55.81
N GLU A 112 14.87 -14.49 -55.94
CA GLU A 112 14.21 -14.91 -57.18
C GLU A 112 14.03 -13.77 -58.20
N GLY A 113 14.45 -12.53 -57.88
CA GLY A 113 14.23 -11.35 -58.72
C GLY A 113 12.77 -10.88 -58.78
N LYS A 114 11.93 -11.35 -57.85
CA LYS A 114 10.48 -11.09 -57.80
C LYS A 114 10.07 -10.02 -56.77
N ALA A 115 11.03 -9.33 -56.16
CA ALA A 115 10.80 -8.23 -55.23
C ALA A 115 11.89 -7.15 -55.39
N ALA A 116 11.55 -5.89 -55.09
CA ALA A 116 12.51 -4.80 -55.10
C ALA A 116 13.34 -4.78 -53.82
N GLU A 117 14.63 -4.45 -53.93
CA GLU A 117 15.55 -4.39 -52.79
C GLU A 117 15.09 -3.39 -51.72
N VAL A 118 14.59 -2.22 -52.14
CA VAL A 118 14.06 -1.19 -51.23
C VAL A 118 12.89 -1.68 -50.38
N ASP A 119 12.04 -2.55 -50.94
CA ASP A 119 10.91 -3.11 -50.21
C ASP A 119 11.40 -4.09 -49.14
N VAL A 120 12.38 -4.94 -49.46
CA VAL A 120 12.99 -5.85 -48.49
C VAL A 120 13.71 -5.09 -47.38
N ILE A 121 14.40 -3.99 -47.70
CA ILE A 121 15.03 -3.14 -46.68
C ILE A 121 13.98 -2.58 -45.70
N ARG A 122 12.84 -2.10 -46.20
CA ARG A 122 11.75 -1.60 -45.35
C ARG A 122 11.16 -2.71 -44.46
N VAL A 123 10.93 -3.89 -45.03
CA VAL A 123 10.43 -5.05 -44.28
C VAL A 123 11.44 -5.47 -43.19
N ARG A 124 12.75 -5.52 -43.51
CA ARG A 124 13.80 -5.79 -42.51
C ARG A 124 13.80 -4.78 -41.37
N LEU A 125 13.71 -3.48 -41.69
CA LEU A 125 13.66 -2.42 -40.68
C LEU A 125 12.47 -2.60 -39.74
N GLU A 126 11.30 -2.96 -40.28
CA GLU A 126 10.12 -3.21 -39.46
C GLU A 126 10.29 -4.46 -38.59
N GLY A 127 10.87 -5.53 -39.12
CA GLY A 127 11.21 -6.72 -38.33
C GLY A 127 12.16 -6.40 -37.18
N GLN A 128 13.18 -5.55 -37.41
CA GLN A 128 14.09 -5.10 -36.36
C GLN A 128 13.38 -4.26 -35.29
N ARG A 129 12.42 -3.41 -35.67
CA ARG A 129 11.62 -2.63 -34.72
C ARG A 129 10.77 -3.54 -33.82
N LEU A 130 10.11 -4.55 -34.40
CA LEU A 130 9.32 -5.51 -33.65
C LEU A 130 10.18 -6.37 -32.71
N ALA A 131 11.36 -6.79 -33.16
CA ALA A 131 12.32 -7.49 -32.30
C ALA A 131 12.75 -6.62 -31.10
N ALA A 132 13.10 -5.35 -31.34
CA ALA A 132 13.45 -4.42 -30.26
C ALA A 132 12.28 -4.17 -29.30
N ALA A 133 11.05 -4.11 -29.80
CA ALA A 133 9.86 -4.00 -28.95
C ALA A 133 9.66 -5.24 -28.06
N ALA A 134 9.91 -6.44 -28.58
CA ALA A 134 9.88 -7.68 -27.80
C ALA A 134 10.95 -7.72 -26.73
N ASP A 135 12.18 -7.28 -27.03
CA ASP A 135 13.28 -7.21 -26.07
C ASP A 135 12.98 -6.21 -24.93
N ASN A 136 12.41 -5.04 -25.26
CA ASN A 136 11.99 -4.07 -24.25
C ASN A 136 10.88 -4.65 -23.36
N ALA A 137 9.87 -5.27 -23.95
CA ALA A 137 8.79 -5.90 -23.20
C ALA A 137 9.30 -7.02 -22.28
N LYS A 138 10.32 -7.77 -22.72
CA LYS A 138 11.00 -8.78 -21.90
C LYS A 138 11.65 -8.14 -20.67
N LEU A 139 12.42 -7.06 -20.86
CA LEU A 139 13.07 -6.36 -19.75
C LEU A 139 12.06 -5.80 -18.76
N ASP A 140 10.92 -5.31 -19.22
CA ASP A 140 9.87 -4.79 -18.36
C ASP A 140 9.18 -5.91 -17.57
N ALA A 141 8.94 -7.08 -18.17
CA ALA A 141 8.45 -8.26 -17.48
C ALA A 141 9.44 -8.75 -16.40
N GLU A 142 10.74 -8.80 -16.71
CA GLU A 142 11.79 -9.15 -15.74
C GLU A 142 11.80 -8.17 -14.56
N LYS A 143 11.78 -6.85 -14.81
CA LYS A 143 11.72 -5.83 -13.75
C LYS A 143 10.49 -5.99 -12.86
N ALA A 144 9.31 -6.20 -13.45
CA ALA A 144 8.07 -6.39 -12.70
C ALA A 144 8.13 -7.66 -11.83
N ARG A 145 8.77 -8.74 -12.32
CA ARG A 145 9.00 -9.94 -11.51
C ARG A 145 9.93 -9.69 -10.33
N LEU A 146 11.03 -8.96 -10.55
CA LEU A 146 11.93 -8.55 -9.48
C LEU A 146 11.25 -7.65 -8.44
N GLU A 147 10.35 -6.76 -8.86
CA GLU A 147 9.53 -5.95 -7.96
C GLU A 147 8.59 -6.80 -7.11
N LEU A 148 7.88 -7.77 -7.70
CA LEU A 148 7.04 -8.69 -6.94
C LEU A 148 7.87 -9.48 -5.93
N ALA A 149 9.01 -10.04 -6.33
CA ALA A 149 9.90 -10.80 -5.46
C ALA A 149 10.32 -9.97 -4.22
N ARG A 150 10.65 -8.68 -4.41
CA ARG A 150 10.95 -7.77 -3.31
C ARG A 150 9.77 -7.55 -2.37
N ASN A 151 8.56 -7.33 -2.92
CA ASN A 151 7.36 -7.07 -2.12
C ASN A 151 6.91 -8.29 -1.31
N ILE A 152 7.12 -9.52 -1.80
CA ILE A 152 6.81 -10.75 -1.06
C ILE A 152 7.98 -11.23 -0.17
N GLY A 153 9.13 -10.58 -0.22
CA GLY A 153 10.32 -10.97 0.53
C GLY A 153 11.01 -12.25 0.02
N SER A 154 10.81 -12.61 -1.26
CA SER A 154 11.47 -13.77 -1.88
C SER A 154 12.82 -13.38 -2.47
N GLY A 155 13.86 -14.17 -2.17
CA GLY A 155 15.18 -14.02 -2.80
C GLY A 155 15.27 -14.62 -4.21
N SER A 156 14.20 -15.23 -4.71
CA SER A 156 14.12 -15.85 -6.05
C SER A 156 12.86 -15.41 -6.80
N TYR A 157 12.93 -15.42 -8.13
CA TYR A 157 11.82 -15.14 -9.05
C TYR A 157 11.49 -16.31 -10.00
N ASP A 158 11.96 -17.52 -9.69
CA ASP A 158 11.66 -18.76 -10.42
C ASP A 158 10.27 -19.32 -10.04
N TRP A 159 9.26 -18.46 -10.16
CA TRP A 159 7.87 -18.83 -9.97
C TRP A 159 7.09 -18.57 -11.26
N GLN A 160 6.05 -19.37 -11.43
CA GLN A 160 5.16 -19.25 -12.58
C GLN A 160 3.97 -18.37 -12.22
N LEU A 161 3.74 -17.35 -13.03
CA LEU A 161 2.50 -16.56 -12.99
C LEU A 161 1.41 -17.38 -13.68
N THR A 162 0.37 -17.74 -12.93
CA THR A 162 -0.68 -18.67 -13.39
C THR A 162 -1.96 -17.99 -13.84
N GLU A 163 -2.09 -16.69 -13.60
CA GLU A 163 -3.33 -15.97 -13.83
C GLU A 163 -3.60 -15.76 -15.32
N ASP A 164 -4.85 -15.99 -15.72
CA ASP A 164 -5.28 -15.87 -17.10
C ASP A 164 -6.02 -14.54 -17.30
N LEU A 165 -5.32 -13.56 -17.87
CA LEU A 165 -5.89 -12.23 -18.15
C LEU A 165 -7.09 -12.27 -19.10
N THR A 166 -7.29 -13.35 -19.86
CA THR A 166 -8.45 -13.49 -20.75
C THR A 166 -9.75 -13.82 -20.00
N ARG A 167 -9.65 -14.23 -18.73
CA ARG A 167 -10.79 -14.56 -17.86
C ARG A 167 -11.23 -13.43 -16.95
N LEU A 168 -10.43 -12.37 -16.86
CA LEU A 168 -10.87 -11.16 -16.17
C LEU A 168 -12.01 -10.56 -16.97
N GLU A 169 -13.23 -10.60 -16.41
CA GLU A 169 -14.36 -9.89 -16.97
C GLU A 169 -13.91 -8.45 -17.24
N SER A 170 -14.18 -7.96 -18.47
CA SER A 170 -14.05 -6.54 -18.75
C SER A 170 -14.79 -5.81 -17.63
N PRO A 171 -14.16 -4.83 -16.93
CA PRO A 171 -14.83 -4.16 -15.83
C PRO A 171 -16.19 -3.73 -16.35
N ALA A 172 -17.26 -4.31 -15.76
CA ALA A 172 -18.62 -4.01 -16.15
C ALA A 172 -18.65 -2.50 -16.31
N GLN A 173 -18.88 -2.01 -17.53
CA GLN A 173 -18.86 -0.58 -17.78
C GLN A 173 -19.75 0.01 -16.71
N SER A 174 -19.15 0.70 -15.73
CA SER A 174 -19.92 1.29 -14.66
C SER A 174 -20.83 2.25 -15.39
N THR A 175 -22.07 1.82 -15.62
CA THR A 175 -23.14 2.70 -16.05
C THR A 175 -23.25 3.63 -14.87
N MET A 176 -22.50 4.72 -14.95
CA MET A 176 -22.59 5.84 -14.05
C MET A 176 -23.97 6.40 -14.36
N THR A 177 -24.98 5.83 -13.72
CA THR A 177 -26.36 6.32 -13.76
C THR A 177 -26.26 7.71 -13.22
N ARG A 178 -26.17 8.68 -14.14
CA ARG A 178 -26.15 10.09 -13.84
C ARG A 178 -27.39 10.34 -12.98
N PRO A 179 -27.27 10.81 -11.73
CA PRO A 179 -28.45 11.11 -10.94
C PRO A 179 -29.29 12.09 -11.76
N GLN A 180 -30.53 11.69 -12.01
CA GLN A 180 -31.49 12.45 -12.78
C GLN A 180 -31.62 13.78 -12.07
N GLN A 181 -31.13 14.83 -12.72
CA GLN A 181 -31.19 16.19 -12.23
C GLN A 181 -32.69 16.53 -12.23
N GLU A 182 -33.34 16.35 -11.08
CA GLU A 182 -34.72 16.77 -10.86
C GLU A 182 -34.81 18.22 -11.32
N SER A 183 -35.63 18.45 -12.35
CA SER A 183 -35.93 19.78 -12.81
C SER A 183 -36.59 20.53 -11.67
N ARG A 184 -35.80 21.35 -10.96
CA ARG A 184 -36.36 22.36 -10.07
C ARG A 184 -37.28 23.22 -10.93
N GLY A 185 -38.57 23.12 -10.60
CA GLY A 185 -39.66 23.77 -11.31
C GLY A 185 -39.34 25.21 -11.64
N SER A 186 -39.59 25.55 -12.89
CA SER A 186 -39.61 26.92 -13.39
C SER A 186 -40.61 27.73 -12.56
N TRP A 187 -40.10 28.62 -11.70
CA TRP A 187 -40.90 29.72 -11.16
C TRP A 187 -41.19 30.69 -12.31
N GLN A 188 -42.30 30.47 -13.01
CA GLN A 188 -42.88 31.48 -13.88
C GLN A 188 -43.46 32.58 -12.99
N HIS A 189 -42.74 33.68 -12.84
CA HIS A 189 -43.34 34.92 -12.34
C HIS A 189 -44.22 35.50 -13.44
N SER A 190 -45.53 35.30 -13.32
CA SER A 190 -46.52 36.06 -14.07
C SER A 190 -46.53 37.50 -13.58
N SER A 191 -45.94 38.41 -14.35
CA SER A 191 -46.12 39.85 -14.13
C SER A 191 -47.43 40.27 -14.78
N SER A 192 -48.47 40.45 -13.97
CA SER A 192 -49.71 41.12 -14.36
C SER A 192 -49.69 42.53 -13.80
N TYR A 193 -49.25 43.50 -14.60
CA TYR A 193 -49.43 44.91 -14.32
C TYR A 193 -50.66 45.41 -15.09
N LYS A 194 -51.73 45.76 -14.36
CA LYS A 194 -52.89 46.49 -14.87
C LYS A 194 -52.56 47.98 -14.90
N PRO A 195 -52.97 48.75 -15.93
CA PRO A 195 -52.93 50.19 -15.88
C PRO A 195 -54.19 50.71 -15.17
N GLU A 196 -54.03 51.58 -14.19
CA GLU A 196 -55.10 52.48 -13.76
C GLU A 196 -54.75 53.90 -14.20
N ALA A 197 -55.70 54.47 -14.93
CA ALA A 197 -55.76 55.87 -15.30
C ALA A 197 -56.22 56.68 -14.09
N HIS A 198 -55.63 57.85 -13.88
CA HIS A 198 -56.32 59.13 -13.59
C HIS A 198 -55.29 60.27 -13.67
#